data_AF-A0A0E3AZ52-F1
#
_entry.id   AF-A0A0E3AZ52-F1
#
_cell.length_a   1.000
_cell.length_b   1.000
_cell.length_c   1.000
_cell.angle_alpha   90.00
_cell.angle_beta   90.00
_cell.angle_gamma   90.00
#
_symmetry.space_group_name_H-M   'P 1'
#
loop_
_entity.id
_entity.type
_entity.pdbx_description
1 polymer ?
#
loop_
_entity_poly.entity_id
_entity_poly.type
_entity_poly.pdbx_seq_one_letter_code
_entity_poly.pdbx_strand_id
1 'polypeptide(L)'
;MSLNVSSGFPFDPFRDFLLGEVFLKTLLENGVSSQVAEEAILSHLPPGRNHFLFTPNAKKQTLLNLYPEKIRNLLKSKKNAEIREEFSAMIATEGRMDLALELIEWLFVGFDERELLNDLFSLILNDKIPLRDGFLDRLKKNYEEEILKDLKGLE
;
A
#
# COMPACT_ATOMS: atom_id res chain seq x y z
N MET A 1 -1.11 -34.89 -8.77
CA MET A 1 -0.27 -33.89 -9.45
C MET A 1 -1.07 -32.61 -9.59
N SER A 2 -0.91 -31.69 -8.64
CA SER A 2 -1.41 -30.31 -8.66
C SER A 2 -0.46 -29.56 -7.71
N LEU A 3 0.11 -28.40 -8.00
CA LEU A 3 -0.45 -27.19 -8.56
C LEU A 3 0.63 -26.41 -9.31
N ASN A 4 0.23 -25.71 -10.38
CA ASN A 4 1.02 -24.65 -11.00
C ASN A 4 1.49 -23.66 -9.92
N VAL A 5 2.78 -23.70 -9.59
CA VAL A 5 3.45 -22.63 -8.88
C VAL A 5 3.42 -21.42 -9.81
N SER A 6 2.58 -20.43 -9.53
CA SER A 6 2.70 -19.15 -10.21
C SER A 6 4.12 -18.64 -9.98
N SER A 7 4.90 -18.57 -11.06
CA SER A 7 6.32 -18.24 -11.08
C SER A 7 6.56 -16.76 -10.73
N GLY A 8 6.38 -16.38 -9.47
CA GLY A 8 6.65 -15.03 -8.96
C GLY A 8 7.44 -15.10 -7.66
N PHE A 9 8.11 -14.00 -7.31
CA PHE A 9 8.78 -13.86 -6.03
C PHE A 9 7.79 -13.35 -4.99
N PRO A 10 7.72 -13.95 -3.77
CA PRO A 10 6.82 -13.50 -2.73
C PRO A 10 7.11 -12.05 -2.36
N PHE A 11 6.05 -11.30 -2.06
CA PHE A 11 6.09 -9.93 -1.57
C PHE A 11 5.36 -9.87 -0.22
N ASP A 12 6.08 -9.46 0.81
CA ASP A 12 5.56 -9.16 2.15
C ASP A 12 5.40 -7.63 2.29
N PRO A 13 4.17 -7.10 2.24
CA PRO A 13 3.92 -5.67 2.25
C PRO A 13 4.55 -4.93 3.44
N PHE A 14 4.68 -5.57 4.60
CA PHE A 14 5.19 -4.93 5.82
C PHE A 14 6.70 -5.10 6.01
N ARG A 15 7.40 -5.76 5.07
CA ARG A 15 8.85 -6.02 5.16
C ARG A 15 9.63 -5.66 3.91
N ASP A 16 8.98 -5.77 2.76
CA ASP A 16 9.63 -5.57 1.46
C ASP A 16 9.39 -4.14 0.92
N PHE A 17 8.74 -3.27 1.69
CA PHE A 17 8.40 -1.91 1.28
C PHE A 17 8.38 -0.92 2.46
N LEU A 18 9.14 0.17 2.33
CA LEU A 18 9.34 1.16 3.40
C LEU A 18 8.02 1.74 3.93
N LEU A 19 7.13 2.21 3.05
CA LEU A 19 5.83 2.72 3.49
C LEU A 19 5.04 1.65 4.26
N GLY A 20 5.16 0.39 3.86
CA GLY A 20 4.50 -0.72 4.55
C GLY A 20 5.08 -0.97 5.94
N GLU A 21 6.40 -0.96 6.10
CA GLU A 21 7.06 -1.05 7.41
C GLU A 21 6.63 0.07 8.35
N VAL A 22 6.63 1.32 7.87
CA VAL A 22 6.20 2.50 8.62
C VAL A 22 4.70 2.42 8.96
N PHE A 23 3.89 1.91 8.02
CA PHE A 23 2.47 1.70 8.23
C PHE A 23 2.22 0.68 9.34
N LEU A 24 2.93 -0.45 9.34
CA LEU A 24 2.88 -1.43 10.42
C LEU A 24 3.30 -0.82 11.76
N LYS A 25 4.46 -0.14 11.83
CA LYS A 25 4.92 0.56 13.04
C LYS A 25 3.83 1.48 13.60
N THR A 26 3.19 2.25 12.74
CA THR A 26 2.12 3.18 13.13
C THR A 26 0.87 2.43 13.63
N LEU A 27 0.52 1.29 13.03
CA LEU A 27 -0.58 0.44 13.52
C LEU A 27 -0.28 -0.12 14.92
N LEU A 28 0.95 -0.60 15.14
CA LEU A 28 1.40 -1.10 16.44
C LEU A 28 1.31 -0.03 17.54
N GLU A 29 1.75 1.20 17.24
CA GLU A 29 1.63 2.35 18.15
C GLU A 29 0.16 2.69 18.49
N ASN A 30 -0.78 2.35 17.61
CA ASN A 30 -2.22 2.53 17.85
C ASN A 30 -2.88 1.29 18.52
N GLY A 31 -2.10 0.29 18.91
CA GLY A 31 -2.56 -0.90 19.64
C GLY A 31 -3.08 -2.03 18.75
N VAL A 32 -2.84 -2.00 17.45
CA VAL A 32 -3.10 -3.13 16.54
C VAL A 32 -1.92 -4.10 16.67
N SER A 33 -2.14 -5.41 16.78
CA SER A 33 -1.04 -6.38 16.79
C SER A 33 -0.53 -6.67 15.38
N SER A 34 0.73 -7.08 15.24
CA SER A 34 1.31 -7.48 13.93
C SER A 34 0.46 -8.55 13.25
N GLN A 35 0.04 -9.56 14.02
CA GLN A 35 -0.81 -10.64 13.50
C GLN A 35 -2.13 -10.11 12.94
N VAL A 36 -2.82 -9.20 13.64
CA VAL A 36 -4.09 -8.64 13.16
C VAL A 36 -3.89 -7.79 11.91
N ALA A 37 -2.80 -7.03 11.82
CA ALA A 37 -2.46 -6.27 10.63
C ALA A 37 -2.15 -7.20 9.44
N GLU A 38 -1.38 -8.27 9.66
CA GLU A 38 -1.04 -9.28 8.65
C GLU A 38 -2.28 -10.03 8.16
N GLU A 39 -3.18 -10.43 9.07
CA GLU A 39 -4.45 -11.05 8.70
C GLU A 39 -5.34 -10.11 7.88
N ALA A 40 -5.38 -8.83 8.24
CA ALA A 40 -6.15 -7.83 7.51
C ALA A 40 -5.64 -7.64 6.07
N ILE A 41 -4.33 -7.46 5.88
CA ILE A 41 -3.77 -7.26 4.54
C ILE A 41 -3.85 -8.53 3.67
N LEU A 42 -3.61 -9.71 4.25
CA LEU A 42 -3.72 -10.98 3.53
C LEU A 42 -5.17 -11.35 3.19
N SER A 43 -6.17 -10.72 3.83
CA SER A 43 -7.58 -10.96 3.52
C SER A 43 -8.02 -10.48 2.13
N HIS A 44 -7.16 -9.74 1.40
CA HIS A 44 -7.34 -9.46 -0.03
C HIS A 44 -7.09 -10.69 -0.91
N LEU A 45 -6.33 -11.68 -0.43
CA LEU A 45 -5.95 -12.83 -1.23
C LEU A 45 -7.11 -13.84 -1.34
N PRO A 46 -7.30 -14.46 -2.52
CA PRO A 46 -8.28 -15.51 -2.67
C PRO A 46 -7.91 -16.75 -1.83
N PRO A 47 -8.89 -17.59 -1.46
CA PRO A 47 -8.64 -18.83 -0.73
C PRO A 47 -7.54 -19.67 -1.39
N GLY A 48 -6.57 -20.12 -0.59
CA GLY A 48 -5.45 -20.95 -1.05
C GLY A 48 -4.20 -20.16 -1.49
N ARG A 49 -4.25 -18.83 -1.52
CA ARG A 49 -3.06 -17.99 -1.70
C ARG A 49 -2.68 -17.34 -0.37
N ASN A 50 -1.43 -17.52 0.04
CA ASN A 50 -0.91 -17.07 1.34
C ASN A 50 0.10 -15.92 1.25
N HIS A 51 0.42 -15.45 0.05
CA HIS A 51 1.33 -14.30 -0.15
C HIS A 51 0.97 -13.51 -1.41
N PHE A 52 1.27 -12.20 -1.38
CA PHE A 52 1.36 -11.38 -2.57
C PHE A 52 2.61 -11.74 -3.36
N LEU A 53 2.65 -11.35 -4.63
CA LEU A 53 3.83 -11.54 -5.47
C LEU A 53 4.29 -10.19 -5.98
N PHE A 54 5.59 -10.00 -6.13
CA PHE A 54 6.13 -8.85 -6.84
C PHE A 54 5.58 -8.79 -8.26
N THR A 55 5.17 -7.59 -8.69
CA THR A 55 4.81 -7.34 -10.08
C THR A 55 6.09 -7.42 -10.93
N PRO A 56 6.10 -8.16 -12.07
CA PRO A 56 7.29 -8.25 -12.91
C PRO A 56 7.80 -6.86 -13.34
N ASN A 57 9.11 -6.60 -13.18
CA ASN A 57 9.71 -5.26 -13.31
C ASN A 57 9.30 -4.51 -14.59
N ALA A 58 9.36 -5.16 -15.76
CA ALA A 58 8.98 -4.53 -17.03
C ALA A 58 7.51 -4.06 -17.04
N LYS A 59 6.63 -4.88 -16.46
CA LYS A 59 5.21 -4.53 -16.31
C LYS A 59 5.05 -3.42 -15.28
N LYS A 60 5.76 -3.50 -14.15
CA LYS A 60 5.71 -2.51 -13.07
C LYS A 60 6.10 -1.12 -13.58
N GLN A 61 7.24 -1.00 -14.27
CA GLN A 61 7.72 0.25 -14.88
C GLN A 61 6.70 0.85 -15.85
N THR A 62 6.07 0.01 -16.69
CA THR A 62 5.03 0.48 -17.61
C THR A 62 3.84 1.07 -16.85
N LEU A 63 3.38 0.37 -15.81
CA LEU A 63 2.22 0.80 -15.01
C LEU A 63 2.53 2.06 -14.20
N LEU A 64 3.73 2.19 -13.65
CA LEU A 64 4.19 3.39 -12.94
C LEU A 64 4.29 4.63 -13.83
N ASN A 65 4.39 4.48 -15.16
CA ASN A 65 4.30 5.61 -16.08
C ASN A 65 2.85 5.99 -16.39
N LEU A 66 1.93 5.02 -16.42
CA LEU A 66 0.53 5.22 -16.83
C LEU A 66 -0.36 5.69 -15.68
N TYR A 67 -0.26 5.04 -14.52
CA TYR A 67 -1.17 5.30 -13.40
C TYR A 67 -1.07 6.73 -12.84
N PRO A 68 0.11 7.35 -12.70
CA PRO A 68 0.19 8.72 -12.19
C PRO A 68 -0.59 9.73 -13.06
N GLU A 69 -0.59 9.57 -14.39
CA GLU A 69 -1.38 10.44 -15.26
C GLU A 69 -2.88 10.22 -15.05
N LYS A 70 -3.31 8.95 -15.02
CA LYS A 70 -4.71 8.57 -14.75
C LYS A 70 -5.19 9.14 -13.42
N ILE A 71 -4.44 8.91 -12.35
CA ILE A 71 -4.77 9.38 -11.00
C ILE A 71 -4.82 10.92 -10.95
N ARG A 72 -3.86 11.63 -11.55
CA ARG A 72 -3.90 13.10 -11.64
C ARG A 72 -5.16 13.62 -12.31
N ASN A 73 -5.62 12.97 -13.37
CA ASN A 73 -6.84 13.38 -14.08
C ASN A 73 -8.09 13.15 -13.22
N LEU A 74 -8.14 12.05 -12.47
CA LEU A 74 -9.22 11.77 -11.51
C LEU A 74 -9.22 12.77 -10.35
N LEU A 75 -8.05 13.10 -9.79
CA LEU A 75 -7.88 14.11 -8.73
C LEU A 75 -8.38 15.50 -9.19
N LYS A 76 -7.93 15.96 -10.37
CA LYS A 76 -8.41 17.22 -10.97
C LYS A 76 -9.93 17.28 -11.13
N SER A 77 -10.52 16.12 -11.35
CA SER A 77 -11.97 15.97 -11.54
C SER A 77 -12.71 15.61 -10.25
N LYS A 78 -12.03 15.60 -9.09
CA LYS A 78 -12.56 15.26 -7.76
C LYS A 78 -13.25 13.89 -7.70
N LYS A 79 -12.74 12.92 -8.46
CA LYS A 79 -13.28 11.56 -8.59
C LYS A 79 -12.60 10.58 -7.63
N ASN A 80 -12.64 10.88 -6.32
CA ASN A 80 -11.93 10.09 -5.31
C ASN A 80 -12.42 8.64 -5.21
N ALA A 81 -13.73 8.40 -5.39
CA ALA A 81 -14.29 7.05 -5.41
C ALA A 81 -13.70 6.20 -6.55
N GLU A 82 -13.51 6.80 -7.73
CA GLU A 82 -12.92 6.11 -8.88
C GLU A 82 -11.44 5.79 -8.62
N ILE A 83 -10.70 6.68 -7.93
CA ILE A 83 -9.33 6.39 -7.50
C ILE A 83 -9.31 5.18 -6.57
N ARG A 84 -10.19 5.14 -5.56
CA ARG A 84 -10.31 4.02 -4.64
C ARG A 84 -10.63 2.71 -5.36
N GLU A 85 -11.54 2.74 -6.33
CA GLU A 85 -11.90 1.57 -7.16
C GLU A 85 -10.70 1.05 -7.96
N GLU A 86 -9.88 1.94 -8.53
CA GLU A 86 -8.65 1.54 -9.24
C GLU A 86 -7.66 0.82 -8.33
N PHE A 87 -7.45 1.33 -7.11
CA PHE A 87 -6.60 0.67 -6.12
C PHE A 87 -7.20 -0.67 -5.64
N SER A 88 -8.52 -0.72 -5.45
CA SER A 88 -9.20 -1.95 -5.03
C SER A 88 -9.05 -3.05 -6.10
N ALA A 89 -9.24 -2.71 -7.37
CA ALA A 89 -9.01 -3.63 -8.49
C ALA A 89 -7.55 -4.09 -8.55
N MET A 90 -6.60 -3.15 -8.43
CA MET A 90 -5.16 -3.45 -8.45
C MET A 90 -4.75 -4.43 -7.34
N ILE A 91 -5.29 -4.28 -6.14
CA ILE A 91 -4.97 -5.12 -4.99
C ILE A 91 -5.73 -6.46 -5.07
N ALA A 92 -7.05 -6.43 -5.06
CA ALA A 92 -7.87 -7.62 -4.86
C ALA A 92 -8.05 -8.46 -6.15
N THR A 93 -8.17 -7.79 -7.31
CA THR A 93 -8.38 -8.50 -8.58
C THR A 93 -7.05 -8.86 -9.25
N GLU A 94 -6.10 -7.93 -9.26
CA GLU A 94 -4.82 -8.15 -9.94
C GLU A 94 -3.71 -8.71 -9.04
N GLY A 95 -3.87 -8.63 -7.71
CA GLY A 95 -2.89 -9.12 -6.74
C GLY A 95 -1.59 -8.31 -6.68
N ARG A 96 -1.61 -7.03 -7.11
CA ARG A 96 -0.44 -6.15 -7.25
C ARG A 96 -0.31 -5.19 -6.08
N MET A 97 -0.20 -5.73 -4.87
CA MET A 97 -0.03 -4.95 -3.64
C MET A 97 1.26 -4.11 -3.68
N ASP A 98 2.33 -4.63 -4.27
CA ASP A 98 3.61 -3.93 -4.40
C ASP A 98 3.50 -2.65 -5.24
N LEU A 99 2.75 -2.70 -6.35
CA LEU A 99 2.48 -1.53 -7.19
C LEU A 99 1.52 -0.55 -6.49
N ALA A 100 0.50 -1.07 -5.80
CA ALA A 100 -0.45 -0.24 -5.06
C ALA A 100 0.27 0.58 -3.99
N LEU A 101 1.16 -0.05 -3.21
CA LEU A 101 1.95 0.65 -2.19
C LEU A 101 2.84 1.73 -2.78
N GLU A 102 3.51 1.49 -3.91
CA GLU A 102 4.33 2.53 -4.57
C GLU A 102 3.50 3.73 -5.02
N LEU A 103 2.32 3.50 -5.60
CA LEU A 103 1.45 4.59 -6.04
C LEU A 103 0.81 5.33 -4.85
N ILE A 104 0.48 4.63 -3.76
CA ILE A 104 0.00 5.24 -2.52
C ILE A 104 1.12 6.07 -1.88
N GLU A 105 2.35 5.59 -1.86
CA GLU A 105 3.51 6.35 -1.37
C GLU A 105 3.72 7.64 -2.17
N TRP A 106 3.69 7.53 -3.50
CA TRP A 106 3.76 8.70 -4.38
C TRP A 106 2.64 9.73 -4.09
N LEU A 107 1.40 9.26 -3.84
CA LEU A 107 0.30 10.13 -3.43
C LEU A 107 0.54 10.75 -2.05
N PHE A 108 0.99 9.93 -1.10
CA PHE A 108 1.19 10.27 0.30
C PHE A 108 2.25 11.36 0.49
N VAL A 109 3.32 11.32 -0.29
CA VAL A 109 4.41 12.30 -0.27
C VAL A 109 4.08 13.53 -1.14
N GLY A 110 3.38 13.35 -2.25
CA GLY A 110 3.20 14.39 -3.27
C GLY A 110 1.94 15.25 -3.17
N PHE A 111 0.94 14.85 -2.39
CA PHE A 111 -0.40 15.47 -2.43
C PHE A 111 -1.00 15.69 -1.03
N ASP A 112 -1.82 16.73 -0.90
CA ASP A 112 -2.55 17.05 0.34
C ASP A 112 -4.00 16.57 0.30
N GLU A 113 -4.19 15.29 -0.03
CA GLU A 113 -5.50 14.66 -0.22
C GLU A 113 -5.85 13.78 0.97
N ARG A 114 -5.99 14.37 2.16
CA ARG A 114 -6.07 13.64 3.44
C ARG A 114 -7.19 12.61 3.51
N GLU A 115 -8.39 12.96 3.03
CA GLU A 115 -9.55 12.05 3.04
C GLU A 115 -9.30 10.83 2.14
N LEU A 116 -8.82 11.07 0.92
CA LEU A 116 -8.44 10.00 -0.01
C LEU A 116 -7.34 9.13 0.56
N LEU A 117 -6.29 9.72 1.13
CA LEU A 117 -5.17 8.97 1.71
C LEU A 117 -5.64 8.06 2.86
N ASN A 118 -6.49 8.57 3.76
CA ASN A 118 -7.08 7.73 4.81
C ASN A 118 -7.86 6.55 4.25
N ASP A 119 -8.67 6.78 3.22
CA ASP A 119 -9.45 5.75 2.54
C ASP A 119 -8.54 4.71 1.86
N LEU A 120 -7.47 5.14 1.20
CA LEU A 120 -6.48 4.25 0.58
C LEU A 120 -5.67 3.43 1.62
N PHE A 121 -5.29 4.03 2.75
CA PHE A 121 -4.65 3.27 3.83
C PHE A 121 -5.60 2.28 4.50
N SER A 122 -6.89 2.62 4.62
CA SER A 122 -7.91 1.68 5.11
C SER A 122 -8.10 0.52 4.13
N LEU A 123 -8.09 0.81 2.83
CA LEU A 123 -8.17 -0.18 1.75
C LEU A 123 -6.99 -1.16 1.79
N ILE A 124 -5.76 -0.74 2.12
CA ILE A 124 -4.61 -1.66 2.28
C ILE A 124 -4.95 -2.77 3.30
N LEU A 125 -5.65 -2.43 4.39
CA LEU A 125 -6.10 -3.37 5.42
C LEU A 125 -7.45 -4.02 5.09
N ASN A 126 -7.91 -3.92 3.85
CA ASN A 126 -9.20 -4.42 3.38
C ASN A 126 -10.38 -3.94 4.24
N ASP A 127 -10.29 -2.69 4.71
CA ASP A 127 -11.27 -2.04 5.58
C ASP A 127 -11.54 -2.80 6.90
N LYS A 128 -10.68 -3.74 7.30
CA LYS A 128 -10.86 -4.57 8.51
C LYS A 128 -10.49 -3.88 9.80
N ILE A 129 -9.63 -2.87 9.71
CA ILE A 129 -9.07 -2.17 10.86
C ILE A 129 -9.39 -0.68 10.71
N PRO A 130 -10.17 -0.09 11.62
CA PRO A 130 -10.45 1.33 11.58
C PRO A 130 -9.19 2.13 11.92
N LEU A 131 -8.88 3.12 11.09
CA LEU A 131 -7.79 4.06 11.34
C LEU A 131 -8.28 5.14 12.31
N ARG A 132 -7.60 5.32 13.44
CA ARG A 132 -7.97 6.30 14.48
C ARG A 132 -7.69 7.73 14.05
N ASP A 133 -8.31 8.69 14.74
CA ASP A 133 -8.01 10.11 14.55
C ASP A 133 -6.51 10.41 14.69
N GLY A 134 -6.01 11.25 13.78
CA GLY A 134 -4.59 11.61 13.69
C GLY A 134 -3.67 10.48 13.23
N PHE A 135 -4.21 9.35 12.73
CA PHE A 135 -3.39 8.25 12.21
C PHE A 135 -2.47 8.72 11.08
N LEU A 136 -3.00 9.45 10.10
CA LEU A 136 -2.22 9.94 8.97
C LEU A 136 -1.09 10.89 9.39
N ASP A 137 -1.29 11.71 10.41
CA ASP A 137 -0.25 12.61 10.92
C ASP A 137 0.87 11.84 11.62
N ARG A 138 0.51 10.80 12.40
CA ARG A 138 1.49 9.89 13.00
C ARG A 138 2.27 9.13 11.92
N LEU A 139 1.57 8.66 10.88
CA LEU A 139 2.20 7.97 9.76
C LEU A 139 3.19 8.87 9.02
N LYS A 140 2.82 10.13 8.72
CA LYS A 140 3.71 11.12 8.11
C LYS A 140 4.96 11.34 8.94
N LYS A 141 4.80 11.58 10.24
CA LYS A 141 5.91 11.75 11.17
C LYS A 141 6.84 10.52 11.17
N ASN A 142 6.28 9.33 11.31
CA ASN A 142 7.06 8.09 11.31
C ASN A 142 7.82 7.89 9.99
N TYR A 143 7.18 8.21 8.86
CA TYR A 143 7.80 8.08 7.54
C TYR A 143 8.97 9.05 7.36
N GLU A 144 8.79 10.32 7.72
CA GLU A 144 9.86 11.33 7.71
C GLU A 144 11.04 10.93 8.62
N GLU A 145 10.76 10.36 9.79
CA GLU A 145 11.80 9.86 10.70
C GLU A 145 12.62 8.72 10.07
N GLU A 146 11.99 7.75 9.40
CA GLU A 146 12.72 6.66 8.74
C GLU A 146 13.55 7.17 7.55
N ILE A 147 13.00 8.04 6.70
CA ILE A 147 13.74 8.66 5.59
C ILE A 147 14.96 9.43 6.11
N LEU A 148 14.83 10.18 7.21
CA LEU A 148 15.94 10.92 7.80
C LEU A 148 17.03 10.01 8.39
N LYS A 149 16.67 8.84 8.91
CA LYS A 149 17.66 7.85 9.39
C LYS A 149 18.45 7.27 8.22
N ASP A 150 17.76 6.92 7.14
CA ASP A 150 18.41 6.38 5.94
C ASP A 150 19.42 7.39 5.36
N LEU A 151 19.05 8.67 5.30
CA LEU A 151 19.96 9.72 4.83
C LEU A 151 21.20 9.89 5.73
N LYS A 152 21.05 9.78 7.06
CA LYS A 152 22.17 9.86 8.01
C LYS A 152 23.08 8.62 7.98
N GLY A 153 22.54 7.47 7.61
CA GLY A 153 23.32 6.23 7.46
C GLY A 153 24.22 6.21 6.22
N LEU A 154 24.08 7.19 5.32
CA LEU A 154 24.89 7.36 4.12
C LEU A 154 26.10 8.31 4.31
N GLU A 155 26.19 8.99 5.46
CA GLU A 155 27.31 9.85 5.87
C GLU A 155 28.35 9.09 6.71
#